data_AF-A0A7X1KD63-F1
#
_entry.id   AF-A0A7X1KD63-F1
#
_cell.length_a   1.000
_cell.length_b   1.000
_cell.length_c   1.000
_cell.angle_alpha   90.00
_cell.angle_beta   90.00
_cell.angle_gamma   90.00
#
_symmetry.space_group_name_H-M   'P 1'
#
loop_
_entity.id
_entity.type
_entity.pdbx_description
1 polymer ?
#
loop_
_entity_poly.entity_id
_entity_poly.type
_entity_poly.pdbx_seq_one_letter_code
_entity_poly.pdbx_strand_id
1 'polypeptide(L)'
;MIAAPLLAAAIVAPDPAPLRSALERCDKGAIAALTAIEPKRRAAFSGAVYDEQRAIAEERARLDAAPAAPDGAAVVTQPGAVAAPDRLRAALDARQRRLDDARTVERAWRESLEDGRAAFLAQCTNRRDGGQP
;
A
#
# COMPACT_ATOMS: atom_id res chain seq x y z
N MET A 1 16.88 -20.18 2.46
CA MET A 1 15.52 -20.12 2.99
C MET A 1 14.89 -18.83 2.49
N ILE A 2 13.90 -18.90 1.61
CA ILE A 2 13.16 -17.73 1.13
C ILE A 2 12.11 -17.44 2.19
N ALA A 3 12.33 -16.42 3.01
CA ALA A 3 11.37 -15.99 4.02
C ALA A 3 10.11 -15.47 3.31
N ALA A 4 8.98 -16.12 3.59
CA ALA A 4 7.69 -15.78 3.03
C ALA A 4 7.19 -14.40 3.54
N PRO A 5 6.39 -13.68 2.73
CA PRO A 5 6.06 -12.29 2.95
C PRO A 5 4.90 -12.15 3.95
N LEU A 6 5.21 -11.93 5.23
CA LEU A 6 4.19 -11.69 6.26
C LEU A 6 3.67 -10.23 6.28
N LEU A 7 4.14 -9.36 5.39
CA LEU A 7 3.78 -7.93 5.37
C LEU A 7 2.53 -7.57 4.55
N ALA A 8 1.89 -8.54 3.89
CA ALA A 8 0.80 -8.28 2.95
C ALA A 8 -0.43 -7.58 3.58
N ALA A 9 -0.71 -7.79 4.87
CA ALA A 9 -1.90 -7.24 5.51
C ALA A 9 -1.77 -5.75 5.89
N ALA A 10 -0.56 -5.25 6.12
CA ALA A 10 -0.33 -3.86 6.58
C ALA A 10 -0.35 -2.83 5.45
N ILE A 11 -0.36 -3.30 4.19
CA ILE A 11 -0.28 -2.48 2.97
C ILE A 11 -1.65 -2.37 2.28
N VAL A 12 -2.70 -2.99 2.84
CA VAL A 12 -4.06 -2.92 2.29
C VAL A 12 -4.68 -1.56 2.61
N ALA A 13 -5.13 -0.87 1.57
CA ALA A 13 -5.83 0.39 1.72
C ALA A 13 -7.23 0.19 2.33
N PRO A 14 -7.76 1.17 3.09
CA PRO A 14 -9.09 1.07 3.67
C PRO A 14 -10.19 1.03 2.61
N ASP A 15 -11.27 0.31 2.92
CA ASP A 15 -12.52 0.40 2.15
C ASP A 15 -13.13 1.81 2.34
N PRO A 16 -13.46 2.54 1.26
CA PRO A 16 -14.12 3.83 1.36
C PRO A 16 -15.63 3.75 1.63
N ALA A 17 -16.27 2.57 1.56
CA ALA A 17 -17.71 2.43 1.78
C ALA A 17 -18.18 2.96 3.16
N PRO A 18 -17.49 2.70 4.29
CA PRO A 18 -17.88 3.26 5.58
C PRO A 18 -17.90 4.79 5.61
N LEU A 19 -16.94 5.44 4.94
CA LEU A 19 -16.91 6.91 4.83
C LEU A 19 -18.11 7.44 4.04
N ARG A 20 -18.38 6.87 2.85
CA ARG A 20 -19.54 7.26 2.03
C ARG A 20 -20.84 7.11 2.81
N SER A 21 -21.01 5.97 3.47
CA SER A 21 -22.19 5.66 4.28
C SER A 21 -22.37 6.62 5.46
N ALA A 22 -21.28 7.05 6.10
CA ALA A 22 -21.31 8.05 7.17
C ALA A 22 -21.73 9.43 6.66
N LEU A 23 -21.27 9.82 5.46
CA LEU A 23 -21.67 11.10 4.83
C LEU A 23 -23.14 11.11 4.43
N GLU A 24 -23.62 10.05 3.78
CA GLU A 24 -25.04 9.91 3.38
C GLU A 24 -26.00 10.04 4.57
N ARG A 25 -25.61 9.49 5.73
CA ARG A 25 -26.41 9.55 6.96
C ARG A 25 -26.14 10.77 7.83
N CYS A 26 -25.20 11.64 7.46
CA CYS A 26 -24.68 12.68 8.34
C CYS A 26 -24.29 12.13 9.74
N ASP A 27 -23.68 10.94 9.78
CA ASP A 27 -23.32 10.25 11.02
C ASP A 27 -22.01 10.81 11.61
N LYS A 28 -22.16 11.76 12.54
CA LYS A 28 -21.04 12.38 13.25
C LYS A 28 -20.16 11.36 13.99
N GLY A 29 -20.78 10.34 14.59
CA GLY A 29 -20.08 9.32 15.38
C GLY A 29 -19.16 8.49 14.49
N ALA A 30 -19.66 8.06 13.33
CA ALA A 30 -18.89 7.30 12.35
C ALA A 30 -17.73 8.13 11.77
N ILE A 31 -17.95 9.39 11.40
CA ILE A 31 -16.87 10.29 10.91
C ILE A 31 -15.80 10.49 11.99
N ALA A 32 -16.20 10.69 13.25
CA ALA A 32 -15.26 10.84 14.36
C ALA A 32 -14.45 9.56 14.59
N ALA A 33 -15.08 8.39 14.57
CA ALA A 33 -14.42 7.09 14.74
C ALA A 33 -13.41 6.81 13.61
N LEU A 34 -13.79 7.08 12.35
CA LEU A 34 -12.89 6.96 11.19
C LEU A 34 -11.68 7.90 11.33
N THR A 35 -11.90 9.14 11.77
CA THR A 35 -10.81 10.10 11.96
C THR A 35 -9.87 9.69 13.11
N ALA A 36 -10.42 9.13 14.19
CA ALA A 36 -9.65 8.77 15.38
C ALA A 36 -8.69 7.60 15.15
N ILE A 37 -9.04 6.63 14.29
CA ILE A 37 -8.19 5.46 14.02
C ILE A 37 -7.04 5.75 13.05
N GLU A 38 -7.17 6.78 12.22
CA GLU A 38 -6.24 7.06 11.12
C GLU A 38 -4.77 7.28 11.53
N PRO A 39 -4.42 8.03 12.59
CA PRO A 39 -3.02 8.21 12.95
C PRO A 39 -2.29 6.88 13.19
N LYS A 40 -2.93 5.96 13.91
CA LYS A 40 -2.38 4.63 14.19
C LYS A 40 -2.24 3.81 12.91
N ARG A 41 -3.25 3.84 12.03
CA ARG A 41 -3.24 3.12 10.75
C ARG A 41 -2.13 3.66 9.83
N ARG A 42 -2.01 4.98 9.71
CA ARG A 42 -0.97 5.64 8.89
C ARG A 42 0.43 5.28 9.39
N ALA A 43 0.64 5.23 10.70
CA ALA A 43 1.91 4.81 11.28
C ALA A 43 2.23 3.34 10.94
N ALA A 44 1.25 2.44 11.09
CA ALA A 44 1.41 1.03 10.73
C ALA A 44 1.74 0.84 9.24
N PHE A 45 1.02 1.55 8.35
CA PHE A 45 1.30 1.56 6.92
C PHE A 45 2.73 2.06 6.62
N SER A 46 3.15 3.18 7.21
CA SER A 46 4.50 3.72 6.98
C SER A 46 5.60 2.78 7.45
N GLY A 47 5.41 2.09 8.58
CA GLY A 47 6.35 1.09 9.08
C GLY A 47 6.48 -0.08 8.10
N ALA A 48 5.35 -0.65 7.66
CA ALA A 48 5.36 -1.75 6.70
C ALA A 48 5.98 -1.38 5.35
N VAL A 49 5.72 -0.15 4.87
CA VAL A 49 6.34 0.37 3.64
C VAL A 49 7.85 0.50 3.78
N TYR A 50 8.32 0.99 4.93
CA TYR A 50 9.75 1.10 5.20
C TYR A 50 10.41 -0.28 5.23
N ASP A 51 9.83 -1.23 5.96
CA ASP A 51 10.35 -2.59 6.09
C ASP A 51 10.46 -3.29 4.74
N GLU A 52 9.42 -3.21 3.90
CA GLU A 52 9.43 -3.80 2.56
C GLU A 52 10.45 -3.11 1.63
N GLN A 53 10.53 -1.78 1.66
CA GLN A 53 11.51 -1.04 0.85
C GLN A 53 12.94 -1.40 1.23
N ARG A 54 13.21 -1.55 2.54
CA ARG A 54 14.50 -1.99 3.06
C ARG A 54 14.81 -3.43 2.59
N ALA A 55 13.85 -4.35 2.70
CA ALA A 55 14.03 -5.73 2.26
C ALA A 55 14.36 -5.81 0.75
N ILE A 56 13.63 -5.05 -0.09
CA ILE A 56 13.91 -4.96 -1.54
C ILE A 56 15.33 -4.43 -1.78
N ALA A 57 15.76 -3.40 -1.05
CA ALA A 57 17.10 -2.82 -1.21
C ALA A 57 18.20 -3.83 -0.81
N GLU A 58 18.03 -4.54 0.31
CA GLU A 58 18.98 -5.57 0.75
C GLU A 58 19.08 -6.72 -0.26
N GLU A 59 17.94 -7.16 -0.83
CA GLU A 59 17.93 -8.23 -1.83
C GLU A 59 18.55 -7.78 -3.16
N ARG A 60 18.31 -6.55 -3.61
CA ARG A 60 18.99 -5.98 -4.78
C ARG A 60 20.51 -5.94 -4.58
N ALA A 61 20.96 -5.44 -3.43
CA ALA A 61 22.39 -5.39 -3.10
C ALA A 61 23.04 -6.79 -3.10
N ARG A 62 22.34 -7.82 -2.61
CA ARG A 62 22.83 -9.21 -2.66
C ARG A 62 22.93 -9.75 -4.09
N LEU A 63 21.98 -9.42 -4.97
CA LEU A 63 22.04 -9.82 -6.38
C LEU A 63 23.17 -9.12 -7.13
N ASP A 64 23.44 -7.85 -6.82
CA ASP A 64 24.49 -7.07 -7.47
C ASP A 64 25.89 -7.47 -6.98
N ALA A 65 26.01 -7.94 -5.73
CA ALA A 65 27.25 -8.47 -5.16
C ALA A 65 27.53 -9.94 -5.57
N ALA A 66 26.60 -10.61 -6.26
CA ALA A 66 26.80 -11.99 -6.68
C ALA A 66 27.89 -12.07 -7.77
N PRO A 67 28.91 -12.93 -7.61
CA PRO A 67 29.95 -13.07 -8.62
C PRO A 67 29.33 -13.54 -9.94
N ALA A 68 29.71 -12.93 -11.05
CA ALA A 68 29.39 -13.43 -12.38
C ALA A 68 29.89 -14.88 -12.48
N ALA A 69 29.03 -15.78 -12.96
CA ALA A 69 29.45 -17.16 -13.22
C ALA A 69 30.69 -17.12 -14.14
N PRO A 70 31.71 -17.97 -13.92
CA PRO A 70 32.89 -17.97 -14.76
C PRO A 70 32.49 -18.21 -16.22
N ASP A 71 32.93 -17.31 -17.09
CA ASP A 71 32.74 -17.37 -18.54
C ASP A 71 33.34 -18.69 -19.06
N GLY A 72 32.50 -19.69 -19.35
CA GLY A 72 32.97 -20.96 -19.91
C GLY A 72 32.04 -22.15 -19.83
N ALA A 73 31.03 -22.15 -18.96
CA ALA A 73 29.97 -23.15 -19.06
C ALA A 73 28.98 -22.68 -20.13
N ALA A 74 29.02 -23.30 -21.31
CA ALA A 74 28.01 -23.13 -22.34
C ALA A 74 26.63 -23.50 -21.77
N VAL A 75 25.94 -22.52 -21.18
CA VAL A 75 24.54 -22.64 -20.85
C VAL A 75 23.82 -22.62 -22.18
N VAL A 76 23.38 -23.80 -22.62
CA VAL A 76 22.38 -23.92 -23.67
C VAL A 76 21.10 -23.31 -23.10
N THR A 77 21.00 -21.99 -23.19
CA THR A 77 19.78 -21.27 -22.85
C THR A 77 18.79 -21.60 -23.95
N GLN A 78 17.82 -22.47 -23.65
CA GLN A 78 16.71 -22.72 -24.58
C GLN A 78 16.10 -21.37 -25.01
N PRO A 79 15.69 -21.23 -26.28
CA PRO A 79 14.97 -20.03 -26.72
C PRO A 79 13.75 -19.82 -25.81
N GLY A 80 13.74 -18.74 -25.03
CA GLY A 80 12.68 -18.41 -24.06
C GLY A 80 13.00 -18.69 -22.58
N ALA A 81 14.14 -19.29 -22.25
CA ALA A 81 14.55 -19.49 -20.85
C ALA A 81 15.20 -18.22 -20.27
N VAL A 82 14.47 -17.48 -19.45
CA VAL A 82 15.02 -16.37 -18.66
C VAL A 82 15.99 -16.92 -17.61
N ALA A 83 17.20 -16.36 -17.52
CA ALA A 83 18.20 -16.79 -16.54
C ALA A 83 17.70 -16.59 -15.09
N ALA A 84 18.16 -17.43 -14.16
CA ALA A 84 17.72 -17.36 -12.75
C ALA A 84 17.91 -15.97 -12.10
N PRO A 85 19.03 -15.25 -12.31
CA PRO A 85 19.20 -13.88 -11.79
C PRO A 85 18.17 -12.89 -12.34
N ASP A 86 17.81 -13.00 -13.62
CA ASP A 86 16.84 -12.11 -14.26
C ASP A 86 15.43 -12.34 -13.72
N ARG A 87 15.07 -13.60 -13.42
CA ARG A 87 13.79 -13.92 -12.74
C ARG A 87 13.73 -13.29 -11.34
N LEU A 88 14.84 -13.31 -10.60
CA LEU A 88 14.91 -12.69 -9.27
C LEU A 88 14.80 -11.17 -9.34
N ARG A 89 15.47 -10.53 -10.31
CA ARG A 89 15.31 -9.09 -10.57
C ARG A 89 13.88 -8.72 -10.93
N ALA A 90 13.26 -9.46 -11.85
CA ALA A 90 11.87 -9.25 -12.24
C ALA A 90 10.89 -9.39 -11.06
N ALA A 91 11.16 -10.33 -10.13
CA ALA A 91 10.36 -10.50 -8.92
C ALA A 91 10.49 -9.31 -7.96
N LEU A 92 11.70 -8.77 -7.77
CA LEU A 92 11.95 -7.56 -6.97
C LEU A 92 11.26 -6.33 -7.56
N ASP A 93 11.29 -6.19 -8.88
CA ASP A 93 10.62 -5.08 -9.55
C ASP A 93 9.10 -5.20 -9.45
N ALA A 94 8.56 -6.42 -9.51
CA ALA A 94 7.14 -6.65 -9.26
C ALA A 94 6.75 -6.30 -7.83
N ARG A 95 7.61 -6.57 -6.83
CA ARG A 95 7.40 -6.14 -5.43
C ARG A 95 7.42 -4.62 -5.31
N GLN A 96 8.40 -3.96 -5.92
CA GLN A 96 8.50 -2.50 -5.93
C GLN A 96 7.24 -1.86 -6.51
N ARG A 97 6.78 -2.33 -7.68
CA ARG A 97 5.54 -1.82 -8.30
C ARG A 97 4.33 -1.95 -7.38
N ARG A 98 4.14 -3.12 -6.76
CA ARG A 98 3.04 -3.32 -5.80
C ARG A 98 3.12 -2.36 -4.60
N LEU A 99 4.33 -2.07 -4.11
CA LEU A 99 4.54 -1.12 -3.02
C LEU A 99 4.18 0.30 -3.45
N ASP A 100 4.53 0.68 -4.68
CA ASP A 100 4.23 2.00 -5.24
C ASP A 100 2.73 2.18 -5.54
N ASP A 101 2.07 1.13 -6.03
CA ASP A 101 0.62 1.07 -6.18
C ASP A 101 -0.06 1.29 -4.82
N ALA A 102 0.38 0.58 -3.78
CA ALA A 102 -0.19 0.74 -2.45
C ALA A 102 0.03 2.14 -1.86
N ARG A 103 1.20 2.75 -2.05
CA ARG A 103 1.46 4.16 -1.69
C ARG A 103 0.50 5.11 -2.42
N THR A 104 0.18 4.80 -3.66
CA THR A 104 -0.75 5.60 -4.47
C THR A 104 -2.17 5.50 -3.94
N VAL A 105 -2.67 4.29 -3.65
CA VAL A 105 -3.99 4.10 -3.06
C VAL A 105 -4.07 4.72 -1.67
N GLU A 106 -3.02 4.61 -0.86
CA GLU A 106 -2.95 5.26 0.46
C GLU A 106 -3.07 6.79 0.38
N ARG A 107 -2.42 7.43 -0.60
CA ARG A 107 -2.57 8.88 -0.82
C ARG A 107 -4.01 9.24 -1.21
N ALA A 108 -4.59 8.50 -2.17
CA ALA A 108 -5.97 8.71 -2.59
C ALA A 108 -6.97 8.52 -1.44
N TRP A 109 -6.73 7.56 -0.53
CA TRP A 109 -7.55 7.39 0.67
C TRP A 109 -7.48 8.61 1.60
N ARG A 110 -6.28 9.15 1.85
CA ARG A 110 -6.10 10.33 2.72
C ARG A 110 -6.84 11.53 2.16
N GLU A 111 -6.71 11.76 0.85
CA GLU A 111 -7.43 12.82 0.14
C GLU A 111 -8.95 12.62 0.28
N SER A 112 -9.44 11.42 -0.01
CA SER A 112 -10.88 11.08 0.12
C SER A 112 -11.42 11.32 1.53
N LEU A 113 -10.63 11.00 2.56
CA LEU A 113 -11.03 11.23 3.94
C LEU A 113 -11.10 12.72 4.29
N GLU A 114 -10.10 13.51 3.90
CA GLU A 114 -10.12 14.95 4.17
C GLU A 114 -11.25 15.64 3.41
N ASP A 115 -11.46 15.29 2.14
CA ASP A 115 -12.59 15.78 1.34
C ASP A 115 -13.94 15.38 1.97
N GLY A 116 -14.05 14.13 2.45
CA GLY A 116 -15.22 13.66 3.17
C GLY A 116 -15.48 14.46 4.46
N ARG A 117 -14.44 14.75 5.24
CA ARG A 117 -14.56 15.58 6.45
C ARG A 117 -15.01 17.00 6.10
N ALA A 118 -14.45 17.60 5.06
CA ALA A 118 -14.88 18.92 4.58
C ALA A 118 -16.35 18.91 4.12
N ALA A 119 -16.77 17.89 3.37
CA ALA A 119 -18.16 17.73 2.93
C ALA A 119 -19.12 17.57 4.11
N PHE A 120 -18.75 16.79 5.14
CA PHE A 120 -19.54 16.66 6.37
C PHE A 120 -19.74 18.00 7.07
N LEU A 121 -18.68 18.81 7.22
CA LEU A 121 -18.77 20.14 7.83
C LEU A 121 -19.62 21.11 7.00
N ALA A 122 -19.58 21.01 5.67
CA ALA A 122 -20.38 21.87 4.82
C ALA A 122 -21.88 21.51 4.86
N GLN A 123 -22.21 20.21 4.88
CA GLN A 123 -23.57 19.73 4.60
C GLN A 123 -24.33 19.22 5.83
N CYS A 124 -23.61 18.68 6.83
CA CYS A 124 -24.22 17.94 7.93
C CYS A 124 -24.20 18.69 9.26
N THR A 125 -23.20 19.55 9.53
CA THR A 125 -23.13 20.26 10.83
C THR A 125 -24.11 21.43 10.96
N ASN A 126 -24.73 21.87 9.86
CA ASN A 126 -25.80 22.87 9.87
C ASN A 126 -27.21 22.25 9.98
N ARG A 127 -27.35 20.93 9.82
CA ARG A 127 -28.58 20.22 10.18
C ARG A 127 -28.64 20.16 11.71
N ARG A 128 -29.38 21.09 12.31
CA ARG A 128 -29.81 20.94 13.71
C ARG A 128 -30.56 19.61 13.83
N ASP A 129 -30.26 18.87 14.89
CA ASP A 129 -30.90 17.63 15.27
C ASP A 129 -32.44 17.76 15.14
N GLY A 130 -33.03 17.15 14.09
CA GLY A 130 -34.50 17.05 13.94
C GLY A 130 -35.18 17.74 12.74
N GLY A 131 -34.47 18.36 11.80
CA GLY A 131 -35.10 18.99 10.62
C GLY A 131 -35.11 18.10 9.36
N GLN A 132 -36.19 17.36 9.14
CA GLN A 132 -36.54 16.79 7.82
C GLN A 132 -36.80 17.96 6.83
N PRO A 133 -36.49 17.83 5.52
CA PRO A 133 -36.69 18.92 4.54
C PRO A 133 -38.10 19.50 4.51
#